data_AF-A0A3M0GPT4-F1
#
_entry.id   AF-A0A3M0GPT4-F1
#
_cell.length_a   1.000
_cell.length_b   1.000
_cell.length_c   1.000
_cell.angle_alpha   90.00
_cell.angle_beta   90.00
_cell.angle_gamma   90.00
#
_symmetry.space_group_name_H-M   'P 1'
#
loop_
_entity.id
_entity.type
_entity.pdbx_description
1 polymer ?
#
loop_
_entity_poly.entity_id
_entity_poly.type
_entity_poly.pdbx_seq_one_letter_code
_entity_poly.pdbx_strand_id
1 'polypeptide(L)'
;MSQDKPYFGELERDLAELAEPVAPSPELKANIMAAIGSGEYSQLAPGADDGAKATVSGNVVPLRQEQAASEDATGGIRRGFGRAAVAAAAAIVLIAGVGIVGTTGGPRGGNNGGSTVSENAKGVPSEDGSGVPDEKFMQGAAAENHMHSIMAMGDVRSVSLQADGSTLDVVVSAEMDSGGAMVNGAPVLKRGMGAQVWSIDKAGNARSAGVIGQDPHDNVWMPLPADTMAVRVTEEPLGGSHAPRGTVLAEERL
;
A
#
# COMPACT_ATOMS: atom_id res chain seq x y z
N MET A 1 2.77 17.24 -45.10
CA MET A 1 1.55 17.07 -44.30
C MET A 1 1.77 17.85 -43.02
N SER A 2 1.23 19.07 -42.97
CA SER A 2 1.31 19.93 -41.78
C SER A 2 0.42 19.32 -40.69
N GLN A 3 0.99 19.19 -39.49
CA GLN A 3 0.28 18.73 -38.30
C GLN A 3 -0.39 19.95 -37.67
N ASP A 4 -1.69 20.13 -37.91
CA ASP A 4 -2.52 21.06 -37.13
C ASP A 4 -2.63 20.49 -35.72
N LYS A 5 -1.83 21.03 -34.80
CA LYS A 5 -2.03 20.80 -33.37
C LYS A 5 -3.23 21.66 -32.94
N PRO A 6 -4.27 21.09 -32.31
CA PRO A 6 -5.37 21.89 -31.82
C PRO A 6 -4.85 22.88 -30.78
N TYR A 7 -5.08 24.17 -31.04
CA TYR A 7 -4.70 25.26 -30.15
C TYR A 7 -5.77 25.34 -29.06
N PHE A 8 -5.44 24.88 -27.84
CA PHE A 8 -6.38 24.80 -26.72
C PHE A 8 -7.10 26.12 -26.39
N GLY A 9 -6.48 27.27 -26.71
CA GLY A 9 -7.11 28.58 -26.52
C GLY A 9 -8.28 28.88 -27.46
N GLU A 10 -8.41 28.18 -28.59
CA GLU A 10 -9.60 28.27 -29.45
C GLU A 10 -10.74 27.42 -28.88
N LEU A 11 -10.44 26.22 -28.36
CA LEU A 11 -11.44 25.37 -27.69
C LEU A 11 -12.05 26.04 -26.45
N GLU A 12 -11.25 26.72 -25.62
CA GLU A 12 -11.77 27.43 -24.45
C GLU A 12 -12.70 28.58 -24.82
N ARG A 13 -12.43 29.27 -25.95
CA ARG A 13 -13.29 30.33 -26.47
C ARG A 13 -14.60 29.77 -27.01
N ASP A 14 -14.52 28.69 -27.80
CA ASP A 14 -15.70 28.02 -28.34
C ASP A 14 -16.57 27.42 -27.21
N LEU A 15 -15.96 26.84 -26.17
CA LEU A 15 -16.69 26.35 -24.99
C LEU A 15 -17.32 27.49 -24.19
N ALA A 16 -16.61 28.60 -24.00
CA ALA A 16 -17.11 29.76 -23.27
C ALA A 16 -18.24 30.47 -24.02
N GLU A 17 -18.26 30.39 -25.35
CA GLU A 17 -19.33 30.93 -26.20
C GLU A 17 -20.56 30.01 -26.24
N LEU A 18 -20.38 28.70 -26.11
CA LEU A 18 -21.46 27.70 -26.03
C LEU A 18 -22.03 27.52 -24.62
N ALA A 19 -21.27 27.87 -23.57
CA ALA A 19 -21.70 27.78 -22.19
C ALA A 19 -22.50 29.02 -21.79
N GLU A 20 -23.81 28.87 -21.65
CA GLU A 20 -24.61 29.92 -21.01
C GLU A 20 -24.12 30.10 -19.56
N PRO A 21 -23.74 31.32 -19.13
CA PRO A 21 -23.24 31.54 -17.79
C PRO A 21 -24.34 31.24 -16.76
N VAL A 22 -24.22 30.08 -16.11
CA VAL A 22 -25.12 29.69 -15.02
C VAL A 22 -24.70 30.49 -13.78
N ALA A 23 -25.52 31.47 -13.42
CA ALA A 23 -25.34 32.19 -12.17
C ALA A 23 -25.46 31.19 -11.01
N PRO A 24 -24.51 31.17 -10.05
CA PRO A 24 -24.61 30.27 -8.92
C PRO A 24 -25.89 30.58 -8.14
N SER A 25 -26.54 29.55 -7.61
CA SER A 25 -27.78 29.74 -6.86
C SER A 25 -27.53 30.62 -5.63
N PRO A 26 -28.44 31.55 -5.30
CA PRO A 26 -28.30 32.41 -4.13
C PRO A 26 -28.26 31.61 -2.84
N GLU A 27 -28.91 30.44 -2.80
CA GLU A 27 -28.85 29.50 -1.67
C GLU A 27 -27.44 28.92 -1.47
N LEU A 28 -26.76 28.52 -2.55
CA LEU A 28 -25.39 28.01 -2.45
C LEU A 28 -24.45 29.07 -1.90
N LYS A 29 -24.57 30.31 -2.41
CA LYS A 29 -23.78 31.44 -1.90
C LYS A 29 -24.09 31.74 -0.43
N ALA A 30 -25.36 31.74 -0.04
CA ALA A 30 -25.76 31.97 1.34
C ALA A 30 -25.23 30.88 2.28
N ASN A 31 -25.30 29.61 1.86
CA ASN A 31 -24.80 28.48 2.63
C ASN A 31 -23.28 28.53 2.81
N ILE A 32 -22.53 28.87 1.74
CA ILE A 32 -21.07 29.02 1.83
C ILE A 32 -20.69 30.19 2.75
N MET A 33 -21.37 31.34 2.62
CA MET A 33 -21.08 32.50 3.48
C MET A 33 -21.47 32.24 4.94
N ALA A 34 -22.55 31.50 5.18
CA ALA A 34 -22.96 31.06 6.51
C ALA A 34 -21.93 30.08 7.11
N ALA A 35 -21.44 29.12 6.32
CA ALA A 35 -20.39 28.17 6.71
C ALA A 35 -19.05 28.83 7.05
N ILE A 36 -18.65 29.86 6.28
CA ILE A 36 -17.44 30.64 6.57
C ILE A 36 -17.63 31.47 7.84
N GLY A 37 -18.80 32.10 8.01
CA GLY A 37 -19.12 32.94 9.17
C GLY A 37 -19.36 32.16 10.46
N SER A 38 -19.85 30.91 10.36
CA SER A 38 -20.12 30.04 11.51
C SER A 38 -18.86 29.37 12.07
N GLY A 39 -17.75 29.37 11.31
CA GLY A 39 -16.55 28.62 11.67
C GLY A 39 -16.72 27.11 11.62
N GLU A 40 -17.75 26.62 10.89
CA GLU A 40 -18.02 25.18 10.69
C GLU A 40 -16.81 24.47 10.07
N TYR A 41 -16.00 25.20 9.31
CA TYR A 41 -14.72 24.76 8.78
C TYR A 41 -13.62 25.49 9.53
N SER A 42 -12.79 24.74 10.26
CA SER A 42 -11.64 25.32 10.96
C SER A 42 -10.70 25.97 9.94
N GLN A 43 -10.47 27.28 10.08
CA GLN A 43 -9.41 27.95 9.35
C GLN A 43 -8.08 27.50 9.98
N LEU A 44 -7.40 26.53 9.36
CA LEU A 44 -6.03 26.22 9.73
C LEU A 44 -5.18 27.43 9.37
N ALA A 45 -4.52 28.01 10.37
CA ALA A 45 -3.51 29.02 10.13
C ALA A 45 -2.38 28.41 9.27
N PRO A 46 -1.78 29.17 8.34
CA PRO A 46 -0.64 28.68 7.58
C PRO A 46 0.48 28.27 8.55
N GLY A 47 0.81 26.97 8.59
CA GLY A 47 1.83 26.40 9.49
C GLY A 47 1.33 25.95 10.87
N ALA A 48 0.03 25.67 11.06
CA ALA A 48 -0.47 25.05 12.28
C ALA A 48 -0.56 23.52 12.16
N ASP A 49 0.45 22.83 12.69
CA ASP A 49 0.46 21.39 12.93
C ASP A 49 -0.28 21.08 14.24
N ASP A 50 -1.60 20.88 14.16
CA ASP A 50 -2.40 20.51 15.33
C ASP A 50 -2.82 19.04 15.29
N GLY A 51 -2.09 18.22 16.04
CA GLY A 51 -2.47 16.86 16.46
C GLY A 51 -3.63 16.84 17.47
N ALA A 52 -4.70 17.59 17.22
CA ALA A 52 -5.88 17.63 18.07
C ALA A 52 -7.06 16.92 17.39
N LYS A 53 -7.56 15.85 18.03
CA LYS A 53 -8.79 15.15 17.64
C LYS A 53 -9.96 16.13 17.56
N ALA A 54 -10.36 16.47 16.34
CA ALA A 54 -11.62 17.15 16.09
C ALA A 54 -12.78 16.15 16.28
N THR A 55 -13.53 16.30 17.36
CA THR A 55 -14.83 15.65 17.53
C THR A 55 -15.80 16.28 16.53
N VAL A 56 -15.98 15.64 15.38
CA VAL A 56 -17.02 15.98 14.40
C VAL A 56 -18.38 15.60 15.00
N SER A 57 -19.15 16.60 15.43
CA SER A 57 -20.60 16.46 15.61
C SER A 57 -21.27 16.46 14.24
N GLY A 58 -21.08 15.37 13.50
CA GLY A 58 -21.83 15.04 12.29
C GLY A 58 -22.95 14.07 12.66
N ASN A 59 -24.15 14.31 12.13
CA ASN A 59 -25.34 13.52 12.35
C ASN A 59 -25.14 12.09 11.78
N VAL A 60 -24.60 11.17 12.57
CA VAL A 60 -24.42 9.76 12.17
C VAL A 60 -25.76 9.05 12.33
N VAL A 61 -26.34 8.57 11.22
CA VAL A 61 -27.50 7.66 11.25
C VAL A 61 -27.01 6.29 11.73
N PRO A 62 -27.44 5.78 12.90
CA PRO A 62 -27.11 4.42 13.28
C PRO A 62 -28.05 3.47 12.53
N LEU A 63 -27.50 2.68 11.61
CA LEU A 63 -28.16 1.48 11.11
C LEU A 63 -28.11 0.42 12.24
N ARG A 64 -29.25 0.27 12.92
CA ARG A 64 -29.66 -0.89 13.73
C ARG A 64 -29.19 -2.19 13.04
N GLN A 65 -28.69 -3.24 13.70
CA GLN A 65 -29.27 -3.90 14.88
C GLN A 65 -28.37 -5.08 15.34
N GLU A 66 -28.30 -5.26 16.67
CA GLU A 66 -28.03 -6.52 17.43
C GLU A 66 -26.67 -7.23 17.33
N GLN A 67 -25.92 -7.30 18.45
CA GLN A 67 -26.01 -8.40 19.42
C GLN A 67 -25.01 -8.24 20.58
N ALA A 68 -25.52 -8.36 21.82
CA ALA A 68 -24.89 -8.89 23.05
C ALA A 68 -23.58 -8.25 23.58
N ALA A 69 -23.34 -8.04 24.86
CA ALA A 69 -24.01 -8.38 26.10
C ALA A 69 -23.58 -7.39 27.19
N SER A 70 -24.48 -7.18 28.14
CA SER A 70 -24.36 -6.40 29.37
C SER A 70 -23.29 -6.92 30.34
N GLU A 71 -22.44 -6.02 30.85
CA GLU A 71 -21.65 -6.26 32.06
C GLU A 71 -22.35 -5.69 33.31
N ASP A 72 -22.38 -6.58 34.31
CA ASP A 72 -22.24 -6.35 35.74
C ASP A 72 -23.34 -5.58 36.52
N ALA A 73 -24.26 -6.36 37.10
CA ALA A 73 -25.00 -5.96 38.29
C ALA A 73 -25.26 -7.18 39.20
N THR A 74 -24.57 -7.18 40.33
CA THR A 74 -24.90 -7.74 41.65
C THR A 74 -26.26 -8.45 41.82
N GLY A 75 -26.25 -9.71 42.26
CA GLY A 75 -27.34 -10.28 43.07
C GLY A 75 -27.79 -11.72 42.75
N GLY A 76 -27.41 -12.66 43.61
CA GLY A 76 -28.35 -13.65 44.18
C GLY A 76 -28.82 -14.88 43.38
N ILE A 77 -28.41 -16.04 43.90
CA ILE A 77 -29.21 -17.29 44.08
C ILE A 77 -29.29 -18.32 42.92
N ARG A 78 -28.46 -19.37 43.09
CA ARG A 78 -28.69 -20.84 42.91
C ARG A 78 -29.15 -21.40 41.55
N ARG A 79 -28.36 -22.36 41.02
CA ARG A 79 -28.63 -23.85 41.02
C ARG A 79 -28.13 -24.55 39.73
N GLY A 80 -27.13 -25.44 39.86
CA GLY A 80 -26.81 -26.67 39.07
C GLY A 80 -26.66 -26.55 37.53
N PHE A 81 -25.75 -27.20 36.81
CA PHE A 81 -25.20 -28.56 36.89
C PHE A 81 -23.94 -28.64 35.99
N GLY A 82 -23.03 -29.58 36.28
CA GLY A 82 -22.21 -30.24 35.25
C GLY A 82 -20.73 -29.87 35.15
N ARG A 83 -19.88 -30.68 35.79
CA ARG A 83 -18.43 -30.76 35.57
C ARG A 83 -18.12 -31.57 34.30
N ALA A 84 -17.10 -31.17 33.54
CA ALA A 84 -16.14 -32.03 32.84
C ALA A 84 -15.09 -31.16 32.13
N ALA A 85 -13.84 -31.53 31.88
CA ALA A 85 -12.81 -32.31 32.57
C ALA A 85 -11.55 -32.09 31.71
N VAL A 86 -10.42 -31.74 32.33
CA VAL A 86 -9.10 -31.70 31.70
C VAL A 86 -8.50 -33.10 31.74
N ALA A 87 -7.98 -33.60 30.61
CA ALA A 87 -6.92 -34.63 30.48
C ALA A 87 -6.81 -35.06 29.00
N ALA A 88 -5.72 -35.58 28.43
CA ALA A 88 -4.27 -35.53 28.61
C ALA A 88 -3.66 -36.46 27.53
N ALA A 89 -2.49 -36.08 26.98
CA ALA A 89 -1.34 -36.93 26.63
C ALA A 89 -1.31 -37.95 25.45
N ALA A 90 -0.14 -37.90 24.78
CA ALA A 90 0.68 -38.97 24.15
C ALA A 90 0.23 -39.53 22.77
N ALA A 91 1.09 -39.91 21.81
CA ALA A 91 2.48 -40.40 21.88
C ALA A 91 3.23 -40.27 20.52
N ILE A 92 4.55 -40.46 20.60
CA ILE A 92 5.62 -40.41 19.59
C ILE A 92 5.67 -41.66 18.69
N VAL A 93 6.10 -41.53 17.41
CA VAL A 93 6.81 -42.58 16.67
C VAL A 93 8.04 -42.00 15.95
N LEU A 94 9.17 -42.70 16.11
CA LEU A 94 10.54 -42.37 15.71
C LEU A 94 11.00 -43.16 14.47
N ILE A 95 11.82 -42.49 13.64
CA ILE A 95 13.03 -42.93 12.90
C ILE A 95 12.92 -43.98 11.76
N ALA A 96 13.34 -43.54 10.56
CA ALA A 96 14.33 -44.16 9.64
C ALA A 96 14.53 -43.18 8.45
N GLY A 97 15.68 -42.79 7.92
CA GLY A 97 17.09 -43.15 8.06
C GLY A 97 17.78 -42.95 6.68
N VAL A 98 18.88 -42.18 6.64
CA VAL A 98 20.01 -42.22 5.66
C VAL A 98 19.71 -41.68 4.22
N GLY A 99 20.54 -40.85 3.56
CA GLY A 99 21.95 -40.55 3.77
C GLY A 99 22.50 -39.32 3.02
N ILE A 100 23.81 -39.23 3.11
CA ILE A 100 24.69 -38.06 3.00
C ILE A 100 25.49 -38.16 1.69
N VAL A 101 25.77 -37.05 1.01
CA VAL A 101 27.07 -36.84 0.33
C VAL A 101 27.29 -35.35 0.10
N GLY A 102 28.42 -34.83 0.58
CA GLY A 102 28.76 -33.41 0.50
C GLY A 102 30.00 -33.06 1.31
N THR A 103 31.14 -33.60 0.87
CA THR A 103 32.52 -33.11 1.04
C THR A 103 33.03 -32.65 2.42
N THR A 104 34.03 -33.40 2.85
CA THR A 104 35.05 -33.18 3.88
C THR A 104 35.77 -31.83 3.84
N GLY A 105 35.97 -31.22 5.02
CA GLY A 105 36.97 -30.18 5.27
C GLY A 105 36.62 -29.28 6.47
N GLY A 106 36.88 -29.73 7.70
CA GLY A 106 36.54 -29.03 8.97
C GLY A 106 37.51 -27.91 9.40
N PRO A 107 37.68 -27.60 10.71
CA PRO A 107 36.88 -28.00 11.89
C PRO A 107 36.60 -26.87 12.93
N ARG A 108 35.78 -27.22 13.95
CA ARG A 108 35.55 -26.58 15.29
C ARG A 108 34.72 -25.28 15.29
N GLY A 109 33.66 -25.11 16.06
CA GLY A 109 32.89 -25.86 17.08
C GLY A 109 31.67 -24.96 17.40
N GLY A 110 30.45 -25.41 17.64
CA GLY A 110 29.99 -26.30 18.70
C GLY A 110 28.63 -25.75 19.20
N ASN A 111 27.59 -26.59 19.10
CA ASN A 111 26.33 -26.64 19.86
C ASN A 111 25.17 -25.64 19.62
N ASN A 112 24.09 -26.23 19.08
CA ASN A 112 22.65 -26.18 19.46
C ASN A 112 22.03 -24.80 19.74
N GLY A 113 21.01 -24.32 19.03
CA GLY A 113 19.83 -25.02 18.50
C GLY A 113 18.70 -25.02 19.54
N GLY A 114 17.80 -24.04 19.47
CA GLY A 114 16.59 -23.98 20.32
C GLY A 114 15.84 -22.65 20.19
N SER A 115 14.73 -22.69 19.48
CA SER A 115 13.79 -21.60 19.15
C SER A 115 13.32 -20.77 20.35
N THR A 116 13.20 -19.45 20.19
CA THR A 116 12.07 -18.61 20.66
C THR A 116 12.26 -17.14 20.24
N VAL A 117 11.14 -16.52 19.79
CA VAL A 117 10.84 -15.06 19.83
C VAL A 117 11.71 -14.13 18.97
N SER A 118 11.09 -13.46 18.01
CA SER A 118 11.54 -12.13 17.56
C SER A 118 10.39 -11.15 17.71
N GLU A 119 10.20 -10.71 18.95
CA GLU A 119 9.67 -9.40 19.27
C GLU A 119 10.83 -8.39 19.16
N ASN A 120 10.59 -7.34 18.37
CA ASN A 120 10.86 -5.94 18.69
C ASN A 120 12.29 -5.54 19.17
N ALA A 121 13.09 -4.97 18.26
CA ALA A 121 14.07 -3.93 18.58
C ALA A 121 14.34 -3.13 17.29
N LYS A 122 13.94 -1.86 17.21
CA LYS A 122 14.68 -0.69 17.70
C LYS A 122 16.01 -0.53 16.93
N GLY A 123 16.08 0.53 16.12
CA GLY A 123 17.05 0.71 15.05
C GLY A 123 18.53 0.81 15.46
N VAL A 124 19.36 0.71 14.42
CA VAL A 124 20.75 1.15 14.41
C VAL A 124 20.90 2.11 13.23
N PRO A 125 21.43 3.34 13.45
CA PRO A 125 21.70 4.28 12.39
C PRO A 125 23.04 3.92 11.74
N SER A 126 23.04 3.71 10.43
CA SER A 126 24.26 3.70 9.63
C SER A 126 24.43 5.10 9.03
N GLU A 127 25.31 5.89 9.63
CA GLU A 127 25.87 7.08 9.02
C GLU A 127 26.91 6.65 7.98
N ASP A 128 26.55 6.71 6.70
CA ASP A 128 27.51 7.01 5.63
C ASP A 128 26.91 8.14 4.77
N GLY A 129 27.68 9.22 4.64
CA GLY A 129 27.24 10.46 4.03
C GLY A 129 27.32 10.38 2.52
N SER A 130 26.26 10.87 1.87
CA SER A 130 26.03 10.94 0.42
C SER A 130 25.27 9.72 -0.13
N GLY A 131 23.94 9.75 -0.04
CA GLY A 131 23.10 8.74 -0.67
C GLY A 131 21.65 9.21 -0.72
N VAL A 132 21.06 9.14 -1.91
CA VAL A 132 19.62 9.20 -2.19
C VAL A 132 18.89 8.40 -1.09
N PRO A 133 17.75 8.87 -0.54
CA PRO A 133 17.04 8.12 0.49
C PRO A 133 16.84 6.68 0.03
N ASP A 134 17.35 5.70 0.81
CA ASP A 134 17.13 4.28 0.53
C ASP A 134 15.62 4.06 0.40
N GLU A 135 15.15 3.91 -0.84
CA GLU A 135 13.76 3.65 -1.19
C GLU A 135 13.43 2.22 -0.75
N LYS A 136 13.25 2.05 0.55
CA LYS A 136 12.87 0.79 1.19
C LYS A 136 11.38 0.54 0.94
N PHE A 137 10.97 -0.72 1.05
CA PHE A 137 9.56 -1.08 1.17
C PHE A 137 8.94 -0.36 2.37
N MET A 138 7.82 0.33 2.15
CA MET A 138 7.06 1.06 3.20
C MET A 138 5.61 0.59 3.20
N GLN A 139 4.88 0.85 4.29
CA GLN A 139 3.45 0.53 4.36
C GLN A 139 2.65 1.60 5.11
N GLY A 140 1.37 1.76 4.77
CA GLY A 140 0.42 2.63 5.44
C GLY A 140 0.74 4.11 5.26
N ALA A 141 0.50 4.93 6.28
CA ALA A 141 0.66 6.38 6.18
C ALA A 141 2.06 6.84 5.71
N ALA A 142 3.12 6.10 6.02
CA ALA A 142 4.46 6.42 5.52
C ALA A 142 4.58 6.25 4.00
N ALA A 143 3.99 5.18 3.46
CA ALA A 143 3.91 4.93 2.03
C ALA A 143 3.08 6.02 1.33
N GLU A 144 1.91 6.34 1.88
CA GLU A 144 1.03 7.39 1.34
C GLU A 144 1.70 8.77 1.34
N ASN A 145 2.35 9.14 2.44
CA ASN A 145 3.08 10.41 2.52
C ASN A 145 4.25 10.49 1.53
N HIS A 146 4.95 9.36 1.30
CA HIS A 146 6.03 9.29 0.33
C HIS A 146 5.50 9.48 -1.11
N MET A 147 4.41 8.79 -1.45
CA MET A 147 3.72 8.96 -2.72
C MET A 147 3.26 10.42 -2.92
N HIS A 148 2.62 11.03 -1.94
CA HIS A 148 2.20 12.43 -2.02
C HIS A 148 3.37 13.40 -2.18
N SER A 149 4.52 13.10 -1.57
CA SER A 149 5.73 13.92 -1.73
C SER A 149 6.24 13.87 -3.17
N ILE A 150 6.25 12.69 -3.80
CA ILE A 150 6.56 12.56 -5.23
C ILE A 150 5.53 13.32 -6.07
N MET A 151 4.24 13.10 -5.83
CA MET A 151 3.15 13.73 -6.58
C MET A 151 3.12 15.27 -6.52
N ALA A 152 3.76 15.87 -5.51
CA ALA A 152 3.89 17.31 -5.37
C ALA A 152 4.93 17.92 -6.34
N MET A 153 5.75 17.10 -7.00
CA MET A 153 6.77 17.56 -7.94
C MET A 153 6.17 17.99 -9.28
N GLY A 154 6.87 18.90 -9.99
CA GLY A 154 6.41 19.42 -11.28
C GLY A 154 6.58 18.46 -12.46
N ASP A 155 7.42 17.44 -12.32
CA ASP A 155 7.83 16.52 -13.39
C ASP A 155 7.24 15.11 -13.23
N VAL A 156 6.24 14.96 -12.37
CA VAL A 156 5.63 13.67 -12.04
C VAL A 156 5.05 13.00 -13.26
N ARG A 157 5.36 11.71 -13.39
CA ARG A 157 4.69 10.79 -14.30
C ARG A 157 4.01 9.73 -13.47
N SER A 158 2.75 9.45 -13.77
CA SER A 158 1.95 8.51 -12.98
C SER A 158 1.02 7.70 -13.85
N VAL A 159 0.79 6.45 -13.47
CA VAL A 159 -0.21 5.58 -14.09
C VAL A 159 -0.79 4.64 -13.06
N SER A 160 -2.06 4.27 -13.21
CA SER A 160 -2.71 3.25 -12.40
C SER A 160 -2.91 2.01 -13.25
N LEU A 161 -2.50 0.84 -12.75
CA LEU A 161 -2.65 -0.45 -13.42
C LEU A 161 -3.48 -1.38 -12.56
N GLN A 162 -4.30 -2.21 -13.21
CA GLN A 162 -5.04 -3.27 -12.53
C GLN A 162 -4.49 -4.63 -12.94
N ALA A 163 -4.04 -5.41 -11.95
CA ALA A 163 -3.51 -6.76 -12.13
C ALA A 163 -4.38 -7.74 -11.34
N ASP A 164 -5.41 -8.28 -12.01
CA ASP A 164 -6.30 -9.35 -11.54
C ASP A 164 -6.64 -9.29 -10.04
N GLY A 165 -7.30 -8.22 -9.58
CA GLY A 165 -7.75 -8.07 -8.19
C GLY A 165 -6.82 -7.24 -7.29
N SER A 166 -5.66 -6.82 -7.81
CA SER A 166 -4.83 -5.78 -7.21
C SER A 166 -4.75 -4.54 -8.10
N THR A 167 -4.61 -3.38 -7.48
CA THR A 167 -4.35 -2.11 -8.16
C THR A 167 -2.95 -1.63 -7.79
N LEU A 168 -2.23 -1.10 -8.77
CA LEU A 168 -0.91 -0.52 -8.62
C LEU A 168 -0.96 0.94 -9.08
N ASP A 169 -0.81 1.87 -8.16
CA ASP A 169 -0.67 3.29 -8.47
C ASP A 169 0.82 3.63 -8.52
N VAL A 170 1.31 3.86 -9.72
CA VAL A 170 2.73 4.10 -9.99
C VAL A 170 2.96 5.60 -10.10
N VAL A 171 3.96 6.11 -9.40
CA VAL A 171 4.42 7.51 -9.51
C VAL A 171 5.94 7.55 -9.61
N VAL A 172 6.46 8.43 -10.47
CA VAL A 172 7.89 8.61 -10.69
C VAL A 172 8.20 10.08 -10.93
N SER A 173 9.24 10.60 -10.28
CA SER A 173 9.80 11.93 -10.50
C SER A 173 11.31 11.81 -10.74
N ALA A 174 11.78 12.39 -11.84
CA ALA A 174 13.20 12.47 -12.13
C ALA A 174 13.89 13.57 -11.30
N GLU A 175 13.19 14.65 -10.98
CA GLU A 175 13.69 15.74 -10.12
C GLU A 175 13.95 15.27 -8.68
N MET A 176 13.10 14.38 -8.15
CA MET A 176 13.32 13.77 -6.83
C MET A 176 14.25 12.55 -6.85
N ASP A 177 14.66 12.09 -8.04
CA ASP A 177 15.35 10.81 -8.22
C ASP A 177 14.63 9.66 -7.47
N SER A 178 13.29 9.64 -7.57
CA SER A 178 12.46 8.75 -6.78
C SER A 178 11.25 8.23 -7.56
N GLY A 179 10.85 6.99 -7.28
CA GLY A 179 9.68 6.37 -7.87
C GLY A 179 9.20 5.15 -7.11
N GLY A 180 7.96 4.74 -7.39
CA GLY A 180 7.43 3.51 -6.84
C GLY A 180 5.99 3.23 -7.21
N ALA A 181 5.55 2.04 -6.85
CA ALA A 181 4.19 1.56 -7.00
C ALA A 181 3.56 1.39 -5.63
N MET A 182 2.43 2.05 -5.40
CA MET A 182 1.55 1.75 -4.29
C MET A 182 0.67 0.56 -4.65
N VAL A 183 0.77 -0.52 -3.87
CA VAL A 183 0.02 -1.76 -4.10
C VAL A 183 -1.15 -1.85 -3.12
N ASN A 184 -2.33 -2.07 -3.69
CA ASN A 184 -3.57 -2.25 -2.95
C ASN A 184 -4.33 -3.49 -3.44
N GLY A 185 -4.95 -4.21 -2.51
CA GLY A 185 -5.73 -5.41 -2.80
C GLY A 185 -4.88 -6.68 -2.84
N ALA A 186 -5.42 -7.73 -3.47
CA ALA A 186 -4.80 -9.05 -3.53
C ALA A 186 -4.87 -9.60 -4.96
N PRO A 187 -3.73 -9.90 -5.61
CA PRO A 187 -3.76 -10.52 -6.93
C PRO A 187 -4.33 -11.94 -6.85
N VAL A 188 -5.28 -12.25 -7.72
CA VAL A 188 -5.96 -13.55 -7.81
C VAL A 188 -5.18 -14.46 -8.75
N LEU A 189 -4.25 -15.24 -8.18
CA LEU A 189 -3.32 -16.07 -8.93
C LEU A 189 -3.42 -17.55 -8.57
N LYS A 190 -2.77 -18.40 -9.38
CA LYS A 190 -2.63 -19.83 -9.06
C LYS A 190 -1.83 -20.03 -7.78
N ARG A 191 -2.09 -21.14 -7.08
CA ARG A 191 -1.37 -21.49 -5.85
C ARG A 191 0.15 -21.56 -6.10
N GLY A 192 0.92 -20.86 -5.27
CA GLY A 192 2.40 -20.80 -5.36
C GLY A 192 2.94 -19.74 -6.33
N MET A 193 2.06 -18.97 -6.97
CA MET A 193 2.42 -17.84 -7.82
C MET A 193 2.22 -16.50 -7.08
N GLY A 194 2.99 -15.50 -7.49
CA GLY A 194 2.87 -14.10 -7.10
C GLY A 194 2.89 -13.20 -8.33
N ALA A 195 2.43 -11.95 -8.17
CA ALA A 195 2.49 -10.93 -9.21
C ALA A 195 3.83 -10.20 -9.06
N GLN A 196 4.77 -10.43 -9.96
CA GLN A 196 6.05 -9.73 -9.95
C GLN A 196 5.95 -8.43 -10.74
N VAL A 197 6.35 -7.34 -10.11
CA VAL A 197 6.35 -6.00 -10.69
C VAL A 197 7.72 -5.72 -11.28
N TRP A 198 7.72 -5.14 -12.48
CA TRP A 198 8.91 -4.82 -13.25
C TRP A 198 8.90 -3.34 -13.65
N SER A 199 9.96 -2.62 -13.35
CA SER A 199 10.28 -1.35 -14.01
C SER A 199 10.97 -1.63 -15.33
N ILE A 200 10.55 -0.91 -16.37
CA ILE A 200 11.15 -0.97 -17.70
C ILE A 200 11.71 0.41 -18.01
N ASP A 201 13.01 0.47 -18.30
CA ASP A 201 13.68 1.72 -18.66
C ASP A 201 13.48 2.08 -20.15
N LYS A 202 14.04 3.23 -20.56
CA LYS A 202 13.96 3.70 -21.95
C LYS A 202 14.60 2.75 -22.97
N ALA A 203 15.59 1.96 -22.56
CA ALA A 203 16.24 0.96 -23.41
C ALA A 203 15.47 -0.37 -23.45
N GLY A 204 14.42 -0.51 -22.64
CA GLY A 204 13.60 -1.72 -22.55
C GLY A 204 14.14 -2.75 -21.56
N ASN A 205 15.12 -2.40 -20.71
CA ASN A 205 15.61 -3.33 -19.69
C ASN A 205 14.60 -3.41 -18.55
N ALA A 206 14.22 -4.63 -18.19
CA ALA A 206 13.34 -4.90 -17.07
C ALA A 206 14.15 -5.11 -15.77
N ARG A 207 13.76 -4.46 -14.68
CA ARG A 207 14.31 -4.65 -13.33
C ARG A 207 13.17 -4.99 -12.39
N SER A 208 13.36 -5.96 -11.50
CA SER A 208 12.28 -6.35 -10.58
C SER A 208 12.16 -5.34 -9.44
N ALA A 209 10.93 -4.93 -9.15
CA ALA A 209 10.56 -4.11 -8.01
C ALA A 209 10.11 -4.95 -6.80
N GLY A 210 9.94 -6.26 -7.00
CA GLY A 210 9.49 -7.20 -5.98
C GLY A 210 8.31 -8.06 -6.46
N VAL A 211 7.91 -9.00 -5.60
CA VAL A 211 6.81 -9.94 -5.85
C VAL A 211 5.70 -9.68 -4.85
N ILE A 212 4.50 -9.50 -5.36
CA ILE A 212 3.26 -9.33 -4.60
C ILE A 212 2.66 -10.72 -4.39
N GLY A 213 2.57 -11.15 -3.12
CA GLY A 213 1.89 -12.37 -2.73
C GLY A 213 0.36 -12.25 -2.83
N GLN A 214 -0.36 -13.35 -2.63
CA GLN A 214 -1.83 -13.40 -2.72
C GLN A 214 -2.54 -12.90 -1.44
N ASP A 215 -1.79 -12.57 -0.39
CA ASP A 215 -2.36 -11.94 0.80
C ASP A 215 -2.85 -10.52 0.45
N PRO A 216 -3.92 -10.02 1.09
CA PRO A 216 -4.34 -8.64 0.90
C PRO A 216 -3.27 -7.63 1.32
N HIS A 217 -2.95 -6.72 0.42
CA HIS A 217 -2.05 -5.60 0.64
C HIS A 217 -2.87 -4.33 0.84
N ASP A 218 -2.45 -3.52 1.79
CA ASP A 218 -3.03 -2.22 2.09
C ASP A 218 -1.89 -1.21 2.13
N ASN A 219 -1.87 -0.32 1.13
CA ASN A 219 -0.92 0.76 0.97
C ASN A 219 0.55 0.33 1.11
N VAL A 220 0.96 -0.68 0.34
CA VAL A 220 2.35 -1.15 0.33
C VAL A 220 3.13 -0.44 -0.76
N TRP A 221 4.18 0.28 -0.37
CA TRP A 221 5.10 0.95 -1.28
C TRP A 221 6.15 -0.02 -1.80
N MET A 222 6.22 -0.16 -3.12
CA MET A 222 7.28 -0.87 -3.83
C MET A 222 8.16 0.12 -4.59
N PRO A 223 9.44 0.26 -4.25
CA PRO A 223 10.33 1.23 -4.86
C PRO A 223 10.60 0.92 -6.34
N LEU A 224 10.68 1.96 -7.16
CA LEU A 224 10.98 1.89 -8.59
C LEU A 224 12.04 2.95 -8.95
N PRO A 225 13.00 2.63 -9.83
CA PRO A 225 13.97 3.60 -10.31
C PRO A 225 13.31 4.84 -10.94
N ALA A 226 13.90 6.02 -10.75
CA ALA A 226 13.44 7.28 -11.34
C ALA A 226 13.44 7.26 -12.90
N ASP A 227 14.26 6.41 -13.51
CA ASP A 227 14.36 6.23 -14.96
C ASP A 227 13.32 5.27 -15.54
N THR A 228 12.35 4.83 -14.73
CA THR A 228 11.24 3.98 -15.19
C THR A 228 10.41 4.71 -16.25
N MET A 229 10.12 4.00 -17.35
CA MET A 229 9.34 4.47 -18.49
C MET A 229 8.06 3.65 -18.70
N ALA A 230 8.05 2.41 -18.21
CA ALA A 230 6.87 1.57 -18.20
C ALA A 230 6.92 0.61 -17.01
N VAL A 231 5.75 0.17 -16.57
CA VAL A 231 5.61 -0.86 -15.55
C VAL A 231 4.88 -2.05 -16.14
N ARG A 232 5.41 -3.24 -15.88
CA ARG A 232 4.81 -4.52 -16.28
C ARG A 232 4.62 -5.40 -15.05
N VAL A 233 3.50 -6.09 -15.00
CA VAL A 233 3.18 -7.06 -13.94
C VAL A 233 3.01 -8.44 -14.58
N THR A 234 3.72 -9.44 -14.04
CA THR A 234 3.67 -10.82 -14.56
C THR A 234 3.37 -11.84 -13.46
N GLU A 235 2.67 -12.93 -13.80
CA GLU A 235 2.48 -14.09 -12.93
C GLU A 235 3.79 -14.91 -12.86
N GLU A 236 4.47 -14.88 -11.72
CA GLU A 236 5.77 -15.54 -11.51
C GLU A 236 5.73 -16.44 -10.26
N PRO A 237 6.67 -17.37 -10.06
CA PRO A 237 6.76 -18.11 -8.81
C PRO A 237 6.86 -17.16 -7.61
N LEU A 238 6.31 -17.52 -6.45
CA LEU A 238 6.32 -16.66 -5.26
C LEU A 238 7.74 -16.24 -4.81
N GLY A 239 8.76 -17.05 -5.12
CA GLY A 239 10.18 -16.72 -4.88
C GLY A 239 10.77 -15.70 -5.87
N GLY A 240 10.00 -15.26 -6.86
CA GLY A 240 10.40 -14.37 -7.94
C GLY A 240 11.14 -15.05 -9.08
N SER A 241 11.24 -14.30 -10.17
CA SER A 241 12.01 -14.61 -11.37
C SER A 241 13.10 -13.56 -11.58
N HIS A 242 14.16 -13.93 -12.30
CA HIS A 242 15.23 -12.99 -12.69
C HIS A 242 14.89 -12.14 -13.93
N ALA A 243 13.85 -12.52 -14.66
CA ALA A 243 13.35 -11.80 -15.83
C ALA A 243 11.84 -12.08 -16.00
N PRO A 244 11.07 -11.18 -16.65
CA PRO A 244 9.64 -11.37 -16.89
C PRO A 244 9.44 -12.50 -17.91
N ARG A 245 9.08 -13.69 -17.43
CA ARG A 245 8.90 -14.91 -18.25
C ARG A 245 7.47 -15.44 -18.19
N GLY A 246 6.74 -15.06 -17.15
CA GLY A 246 5.37 -15.47 -16.90
C GLY A 246 4.36 -14.78 -17.81
N THR A 247 3.10 -15.09 -17.55
CA THR A 247 1.96 -14.43 -18.20
C THR A 247 1.93 -12.96 -17.79
N VAL A 248 1.79 -12.06 -18.76
CA VAL A 248 1.58 -10.64 -18.47
C VAL A 248 0.16 -10.44 -17.95
N LEU A 249 0.05 -9.89 -16.75
CA LEU A 249 -1.21 -9.55 -16.10
C LEU A 249 -1.63 -8.12 -16.44
N ALA A 250 -0.66 -7.19 -16.46
CA ALA A 250 -0.86 -5.80 -16.82
C ALA A 250 0.45 -5.18 -17.33
N GLU A 251 0.34 -4.16 -18.18
CA GLU A 251 1.47 -3.34 -18.61
C GLU A 251 0.97 -1.95 -19.00
N GLU A 252 1.63 -0.91 -18.50
CA GLU A 252 1.34 0.47 -18.86
C GLU A 252 2.61 1.31 -18.97
N ARG A 253 2.53 2.41 -19.71
CA ARG A 253 3.61 3.39 -19.85
C ARG A 253 3.37 4.62 -18.97
N LEU A 254 4.47 5.21 -18.50
CA LEU A 254 4.54 6.45 -17.72
C LEU A 254 4.77 7.68 -18.59
#